data_AF-A0A815CVT6-F1
#
_entry.id   AF-A0A815CVT6-F1
#
_cell.length_a   1.000
_cell.length_b   1.000
_cell.length_c   1.000
_cell.angle_alpha   90.00
_cell.angle_beta   90.00
_cell.angle_gamma   90.00
#
_symmetry.space_group_name_H-M   'P 1'
#
loop_
_entity.id
_entity.type
_entity.pdbx_description
1 polymer ?
#
loop_
_entity_poly.entity_id
_entity_poly.type
_entity_poly.pdbx_seq_one_letter_code
_entity_poly.pdbx_strand_id
1 'polypeptide(L)'
;MKNWSIRRKIDSKEDIVYKFPDNFVLQSRSCVRIFSRNGSIGLVNQKEDLVADNIPTWGTDSHMITRLLDANGDERTLYDEKFQ
;
A
#
# COMPACT_ATOMS: atom_id res chain seq x y z
N MET A 1 2.65 3.89 12.69
CA MET A 1 1.74 2.94 12.01
C MET A 1 2.15 1.48 12.27
N LYS A 2 2.69 1.16 13.45
CA LYS A 2 3.12 -0.20 13.78
C LYS A 2 1.94 -1.17 13.68
N ASN A 3 2.15 -2.33 13.04
CA ASN A 3 1.13 -3.37 12.78
C ASN A 3 -0.01 -2.96 11.83
N TRP A 4 0.01 -1.76 11.26
CA TRP A 4 -0.95 -1.39 10.24
C TRP A 4 -0.60 -2.11 8.93
N SER A 5 -1.57 -2.23 8.04
CA SER A 5 -1.35 -2.83 6.73
C SER A 5 -2.17 -2.16 5.63
N ILE A 6 -1.66 -2.26 4.41
CA ILE A 6 -2.42 -1.99 3.19
C ILE A 6 -2.77 -3.31 2.53
N ARG A 7 -4.02 -3.46 2.14
CA ARG A 7 -4.53 -4.65 1.46
C ARG A 7 -5.18 -4.24 0.15
N ARG A 8 -4.65 -4.72 -0.98
CA ARG A 8 -5.18 -4.46 -2.33
C ARG A 8 -5.82 -5.73 -2.89
N LYS A 9 -7.12 -5.64 -3.18
CA LYS A 9 -7.89 -6.66 -3.89
C LYS A 9 -7.98 -6.29 -5.36
N ILE A 10 -7.74 -7.26 -6.23
CA ILE A 10 -7.86 -7.11 -7.68
C ILE A 10 -8.82 -8.19 -8.17
N ASP A 11 -10.03 -7.79 -8.55
CA ASP A 11 -11.12 -8.70 -8.89
C ASP A 11 -11.23 -9.90 -7.93
N SER A 12 -11.12 -11.13 -8.45
CA SER A 12 -11.20 -12.37 -7.67
C SER A 12 -9.83 -12.96 -7.30
N LYS A 13 -8.72 -12.24 -7.56
CA LYS A 13 -7.35 -12.70 -7.25
C LYS A 13 -7.06 -12.61 -5.76
N GLU A 14 -6.01 -13.29 -5.31
CA GLU A 14 -5.51 -13.14 -3.94
C GLU A 14 -5.11 -11.68 -3.65
N ASP A 15 -5.28 -11.28 -2.40
CA ASP A 15 -5.01 -9.93 -1.96
C ASP A 15 -3.51 -9.69 -1.81
N ILE A 16 -3.04 -8.56 -2.33
CA ILE A 16 -1.68 -8.09 -2.10
C ILE A 16 -1.67 -7.37 -0.75
N VAL A 17 -0.80 -7.83 0.16
CA VAL A 17 -0.71 -7.28 1.53
C VAL A 17 0.66 -6.67 1.78
N TYR A 18 0.66 -5.42 2.22
CA TYR A 18 1.84 -4.71 2.72
C TYR A 18 1.66 -4.41 4.20
N LYS A 19 2.68 -4.70 5.02
CA LYS A 19 2.73 -4.32 6.43
C LYS A 19 3.71 -3.16 6.61
N PHE A 20 3.31 -2.14 7.35
CA PHE A 20 4.20 -1.03 7.66
C PHE A 20 5.35 -1.50 8.56
N PRO A 21 6.57 -0.95 8.40
CA PRO A 21 7.67 -1.20 9.34
C PRO A 21 7.29 -0.81 10.77
N ASP A 22 7.78 -1.57 11.75
CA ASP A 22 7.45 -1.38 13.16
C ASP A 22 7.78 0.02 13.70
N ASN A 23 8.83 0.64 13.16
CA ASN A 23 9.30 1.96 13.52
C ASN A 23 8.75 3.08 12.61
N PHE A 24 7.85 2.78 11.68
CA PHE A 24 7.33 3.78 10.76
C PHE A 24 6.33 4.72 11.44
N VAL A 25 6.57 6.02 11.33
CA VAL A 25 5.71 7.09 11.84
C VAL A 25 5.34 8.01 10.68
N LEU A 26 4.04 8.08 10.37
CA LEU A 26 3.51 9.08 9.45
C LEU A 26 3.20 10.35 10.23
N GLN A 27 3.91 11.44 9.92
CA GLN A 27 3.72 12.72 10.58
C GLN A 27 2.36 13.33 10.20
N SER A 28 1.80 14.16 11.09
CA SER A 28 0.55 14.87 10.81
C SER A 28 0.69 15.72 9.54
N ARG A 29 -0.37 15.74 8.72
CA ARG A 29 -0.44 16.49 7.45
C ARG A 29 0.64 16.11 6.42
N SER A 30 1.28 14.97 6.58
CA SER A 30 2.28 14.44 5.65
C SER A 30 1.69 13.27 4.85
N CYS A 31 2.35 12.89 3.76
CA CYS A 31 1.99 11.71 2.98
C CYS A 31 3.17 10.75 2.85
N VAL A 32 2.86 9.49 2.53
CA VAL A 32 3.85 8.45 2.23
C VAL A 32 3.44 7.80 0.92
N ARG A 33 4.41 7.54 0.04
CA ARG A 33 4.21 6.72 -1.15
C ARG A 33 4.87 5.37 -0.92
N ILE A 34 4.18 4.30 -1.32
CA ILE A 34 4.68 2.94 -1.16
C ILE A 34 4.81 2.34 -2.55
N PHE A 35 6.04 2.24 -3.02
CA PHE A 35 6.36 1.66 -4.32
C PHE A 35 6.43 0.14 -4.22
N SER A 36 5.99 -0.54 -5.29
CA SER A 36 6.33 -1.96 -5.48
C SER A 36 7.81 -2.10 -5.85
N ARG A 37 8.39 -3.27 -5.64
CA ARG A 37 9.82 -3.52 -5.94
C ARG A 37 10.19 -3.17 -7.38
N ASN A 38 9.37 -3.52 -8.37
CA ASN A 38 9.69 -3.22 -9.77
C ASN A 38 9.34 -1.78 -10.13
N GLY A 39 8.35 -1.19 -9.45
CA GLY A 39 7.94 0.20 -9.65
C GLY A 39 8.82 1.24 -8.95
N SER A 40 9.78 0.82 -8.11
CA SER A 40 10.66 1.74 -7.37
C SER A 40 11.89 2.18 -8.18
N ILE A 41 12.19 1.50 -9.30
CA ILE A 41 13.38 1.76 -10.13
C ILE A 41 13.35 3.21 -10.63
N GLY A 42 14.33 4.00 -10.20
CA GLY A 42 14.48 5.41 -10.61
C GLY A 42 13.55 6.41 -9.91
N LEU A 43 12.69 5.98 -8.98
CA LEU A 43 11.71 6.84 -8.30
C LEU A 43 12.02 7.10 -6.82
N VAL A 44 12.86 6.29 -6.18
CA VAL A 44 13.20 6.46 -4.75
C VAL A 44 14.17 7.63 -4.63
N ASN A 45 13.63 8.83 -4.41
CA ASN A 45 14.43 10.06 -4.29
C ASN A 45 13.95 10.98 -3.14
N GLN A 46 13.05 10.50 -2.27
CA GLN A 46 12.59 11.27 -1.11
C GLN A 46 12.66 10.45 0.19
N LYS A 47 12.96 11.12 1.31
CA LYS A 47 13.16 10.51 2.64
C LYS A 47 11.94 9.76 3.18
N GLU A 48 10.76 10.02 2.62
CA GLU A 48 9.46 9.57 3.12
C GLU A 48 8.85 8.44 2.27
N ASP A 49 9.49 8.06 1.15
CA ASP A 49 9.01 6.98 0.30
C ASP A 49 9.41 5.61 0.86
N LEU A 50 8.51 4.63 0.76
CA LEU A 50 8.76 3.24 1.13
C LEU A 50 8.78 2.34 -0.10
N VAL A 51 9.59 1.28 -0.04
CA VAL A 51 9.59 0.21 -1.05
C VAL A 51 9.11 -1.07 -0.39
N ALA A 52 8.10 -1.69 -1.00
CA ALA A 52 7.61 -3.01 -0.60
C ALA A 52 8.41 -4.10 -1.33
N ASP A 53 9.55 -4.49 -0.78
CA ASP A 53 10.51 -5.41 -1.44
C ASP A 53 9.91 -6.78 -1.78
N ASN A 54 8.94 -7.24 -0.99
CA ASN A 54 8.24 -8.51 -1.21
C ASN A 54 7.06 -8.41 -2.19
N ILE A 55 6.74 -7.21 -2.69
CA ILE A 55 5.63 -6.96 -3.61
C ILE A 55 6.22 -6.54 -4.96
N PRO A 56 6.29 -7.45 -5.95
CA PRO A 56 6.87 -7.14 -7.26
C PRO A 56 6.09 -6.05 -8.01
N THR A 57 4.75 -6.07 -7.89
CA THR A 57 3.83 -5.10 -8.49
C THR A 57 2.59 -4.95 -7.60
N TRP A 58 1.96 -3.78 -7.61
CA TRP A 58 0.64 -3.56 -7.00
C TRP A 58 -0.51 -4.12 -7.86
N GLY A 59 -0.20 -4.62 -9.05
CA GLY A 59 -1.15 -5.18 -9.99
C GLY A 59 -2.04 -4.14 -10.64
N THR A 60 -2.68 -4.54 -11.74
CA THR A 60 -3.57 -3.71 -12.55
C THR A 60 -4.72 -4.58 -13.05
N ASP A 61 -5.93 -4.04 -13.05
CA ASP A 61 -7.12 -4.64 -13.66
C ASP A 61 -8.25 -3.61 -13.78
N SER A 62 -9.41 -4.03 -14.29
CA SER A 62 -10.60 -3.19 -14.46
C SER A 62 -11.20 -2.72 -13.14
N HIS A 63 -11.05 -3.49 -12.06
CA HIS A 63 -11.55 -3.13 -10.73
C HIS A 63 -10.56 -3.52 -9.62
N MET A 64 -10.21 -2.52 -8.81
CA MET A 64 -9.23 -2.66 -7.74
C MET A 64 -9.71 -1.93 -6.49
N ILE A 65 -9.58 -2.60 -5.34
CA ILE A 65 -9.95 -2.02 -4.05
C ILE A 65 -8.74 -2.02 -3.14
N THR A 66 -8.36 -0.87 -2.62
CA THR A 66 -7.26 -0.73 -1.65
C THR A 66 -7.80 -0.31 -0.29
N ARG A 67 -7.43 -1.04 0.75
CA ARG A 67 -7.85 -0.81 2.14
C ARG A 67 -6.65 -0.51 3.02
N LEU A 68 -6.84 0.43 3.94
CA LEU A 68 -5.91 0.65 5.05
C LEU A 68 -6.51 0.01 6.31
N LEU A 69 -5.80 -0.96 6.87
CA LEU A 69 -6.17 -1.64 8.10
C LEU A 69 -5.26 -1.19 9.23
N ASP A 70 -5.82 -0.96 10.40
CA ASP A 70 -5.03 -0.63 11.58
C ASP A 70 -4.42 -1.86 12.27
N ALA A 71 -3.83 -1.66 13.45
CA ALA A 71 -3.18 -2.70 14.23
C ALA A 71 -4.14 -3.80 14.74
N ASN A 72 -5.45 -3.53 14.82
CA ASN A 72 -6.47 -4.52 15.21
C ASN A 72 -7.04 -5.25 13.98
N GLY A 73 -6.70 -4.81 12.77
CA GLY A 73 -7.29 -5.27 11.53
C GLY A 73 -8.57 -4.53 11.14
N ASP A 74 -8.91 -3.42 11.83
CA ASP A 74 -10.08 -2.61 11.51
C ASP A 74 -9.80 -1.75 10.27
N GLU A 75 -10.75 -1.71 9.33
CA GLU A 75 -10.65 -0.85 8.16
C GLU A 75 -10.79 0.63 8.58
N ARG A 76 -9.79 1.43 8.20
CA ARG A 76 -9.77 2.88 8.46
C ARG A 76 -10.10 3.70 7.23
N THR A 77 -9.82 3.18 6.05
CA THR A 77 -10.23 3.78 4.78
C THR A 77 -10.22 2.75 3.65
N LEU A 78 -10.95 3.06 2.59
CA LEU A 78 -11.08 2.28 1.36
C LEU A 78 -11.01 3.22 0.16
N TYR A 79 -10.30 2.76 -0.87
CA TYR A 79 -10.22 3.37 -2.18
C TYR A 79 -10.66 2.35 -3.24
N ASP A 80 -11.75 2.64 -3.95
CA ASP A 80 -12.36 1.79 -4.99
C ASP A 80 -12.07 2.42 -6.36
N GLU A 81 -11.33 1.70 -7.21
CA GLU A 81 -10.92 2.12 -8.55
C GLU A 81 -11.63 1.23 -9.58
N LYS A 82 -12.45 1.83 -10.46
CA LYS A 82 -13.14 1.14 -11.57
C LYS A 82 -12.82 1.83 -12.88
N PHE A 83 -12.36 1.06 -13.85
CA PHE A 83 -12.09 1.52 -15.20
C PHE A 83 -13.18 0.96 -16.15
N GLN A 84 -13.80 1.87 -16.90
CA GLN A 84 -14.86 1.57 -17.87
C GLN A 84 -14.29 1.39 -19.28
#